data_AF-A0A349JQ24-F1
#
_entry.id   AF-A0A349JQ24-F1
#
_cell.length_a   1.000
_cell.length_b   1.000
_cell.length_c   1.000
_cell.angle_alpha   90.00
_cell.angle_beta   90.00
_cell.angle_gamma   90.00
#
_symmetry.space_group_name_H-M   'P 1'
#
loop_
_entity.id
_entity.type
_entity.pdbx_description
1 polymer ?
#
loop_
_entity_poly.entity_id
_entity_poly.type
_entity_poly.pdbx_seq_one_letter_code
_entity_poly.pdbx_strand_id
1 'polypeptide(L)'
;MSNLTEEIKNLRKAGRIDEAYSRGYELLKQHPNDKFLASSVGWVLYDKVKKLVDTANQSQSIDAESSVSQLKEILGEYYKLKL
;
A
#
# COMPACT_ATOMS: atom_id res chain seq x y z
N MET A 1 -20.37 -4.48 -1.57
CA MET A 1 -18.97 -4.25 -1.96
C MET A 1 -18.40 -5.58 -2.43
N SER A 2 -17.49 -5.61 -3.41
CA SER A 2 -16.84 -6.86 -3.81
C SER A 2 -16.11 -7.46 -2.60
N ASN A 3 -16.32 -8.75 -2.33
CA ASN A 3 -15.75 -9.47 -1.17
C ASN A 3 -14.21 -9.26 -1.07
N LEU A 4 -13.55 -9.15 -2.23
CA LEU A 4 -12.12 -8.84 -2.37
C LEU A 4 -11.69 -7.50 -1.77
N THR A 5 -12.48 -6.45 -1.96
CA THR A 5 -12.24 -5.11 -1.40
C THR A 5 -12.33 -5.14 0.13
N GLU A 6 -13.29 -5.90 0.67
CA GLU A 6 -13.48 -6.05 2.11
C GLU A 6 -12.33 -6.83 2.75
N GLU A 7 -11.82 -7.88 2.07
CA GLU A 7 -10.63 -8.62 2.51
C GLU A 7 -9.42 -7.69 2.71
N ILE A 8 -9.08 -6.87 1.71
CA ILE A 8 -7.95 -5.92 1.79
C ILE A 8 -8.18 -4.89 2.89
N LYS A 9 -9.41 -4.38 3.02
CA LYS A 9 -9.77 -3.42 4.06
C LYS A 9 -9.62 -4.03 5.46
N ASN A 10 -9.98 -5.29 5.64
CA ASN A 10 -9.87 -5.99 6.92
C ASN A 10 -8.41 -6.23 7.32
N LEU A 11 -7.56 -6.67 6.38
CA LEU A 11 -6.12 -6.81 6.61
C LEU A 11 -5.48 -5.47 7.00
N ARG A 12 -5.85 -4.39 6.29
CA ARG A 12 -5.37 -3.03 6.56
C ARG A 12 -5.76 -2.56 7.97
N LYS A 13 -7.04 -2.72 8.34
CA LYS A 13 -7.55 -2.36 9.67
C LYS A 13 -6.94 -3.18 10.81
N ALA A 14 -6.51 -4.41 10.53
CA ALA A 14 -5.80 -5.25 11.48
C ALA A 14 -4.31 -4.89 11.64
N GLY A 15 -3.81 -3.88 10.92
CA GLY A 15 -2.40 -3.49 10.92
C GLY A 15 -1.49 -4.43 10.12
N ARG A 16 -2.06 -5.42 9.42
CA ARG A 16 -1.34 -6.41 8.58
C ARG A 16 -1.07 -5.81 7.20
N ILE A 17 -0.37 -4.67 7.16
CA ILE A 17 -0.21 -3.84 5.97
C ILE A 17 0.56 -4.56 4.85
N ASP A 18 1.62 -5.30 5.19
CA ASP A 18 2.41 -6.03 4.18
C ASP A 18 1.65 -7.22 3.57
N GLU A 19 0.75 -7.82 4.33
CA GLU A 19 -0.15 -8.86 3.83
C GLU A 19 -1.25 -8.27 2.96
N ALA A 20 -1.84 -7.14 3.38
CA ALA A 20 -2.78 -6.39 2.55
C ALA A 20 -2.16 -5.98 1.20
N TYR A 21 -0.87 -5.63 1.21
CA TYR A 21 -0.12 -5.29 0.01
C TYR A 21 0.02 -6.51 -0.90
N SER A 22 0.62 -7.59 -0.40
CA SER A 22 0.89 -8.80 -1.19
C SER A 22 -0.41 -9.38 -1.77
N ARG A 23 -1.44 -9.50 -0.93
CA ARG A 23 -2.76 -10.02 -1.32
C ARG A 23 -3.46 -9.12 -2.32
N GLY A 24 -3.41 -7.81 -2.11
CA GLY A 24 -4.01 -6.82 -3.01
C GLY A 24 -3.46 -6.92 -4.44
N TYR A 25 -2.14 -7.09 -4.58
CA TYR A 25 -1.50 -7.25 -5.89
C TYR A 25 -1.78 -8.60 -6.53
N GLU A 26 -1.87 -9.69 -5.77
CA GLU A 26 -2.33 -10.98 -6.31
C GLU A 26 -3.72 -10.89 -6.89
N LEU A 27 -4.64 -10.23 -6.18
CA LEU A 27 -6.01 -10.04 -6.63
C LEU A 27 -6.08 -9.11 -7.84
N LEU A 28 -5.25 -8.07 -7.92
CA LEU A 28 -5.18 -7.20 -9.10
C LEU A 28 -4.64 -7.93 -10.34
N LYS A 29 -3.75 -8.93 -10.19
CA LYS A 29 -3.35 -9.78 -11.31
C LYS A 29 -4.51 -10.60 -11.87
N GLN A 30 -5.42 -11.04 -11.00
CA GLN A 30 -6.61 -11.82 -11.37
C GLN A 30 -7.76 -10.92 -11.85
N HIS A 31 -7.84 -9.69 -11.33
CA HIS A 31 -8.90 -8.72 -11.59
C HIS A 31 -8.32 -7.35 -11.98
N PRO A 32 -7.58 -7.25 -13.10
CA PRO A 32 -6.83 -6.04 -13.46
C PRO A 32 -7.68 -4.80 -13.74
N ASN A 33 -8.98 -4.97 -13.99
CA ASN A 33 -9.91 -3.89 -14.29
C ASN A 33 -10.82 -3.52 -13.11
N ASP A 34 -10.65 -4.15 -11.94
CA ASP A 34 -11.45 -3.84 -10.75
C ASP A 34 -10.94 -2.55 -10.08
N LYS A 35 -11.62 -1.44 -10.39
CA LYS A 35 -11.29 -0.11 -9.86
C LYS A 35 -11.46 0.00 -8.34
N PHE A 36 -12.37 -0.76 -7.74
CA PHE A 36 -12.61 -0.73 -6.29
C PHE A 36 -11.52 -1.48 -5.54
N LEU A 37 -11.06 -2.60 -6.11
CA LEU A 37 -9.88 -3.30 -5.63
C LEU A 37 -8.63 -2.44 -5.78
N ALA A 38 -8.41 -1.82 -6.94
CA ALA A 38 -7.28 -0.90 -7.15
C ALA A 38 -7.30 0.24 -6.13
N SER A 39 -8.46 0.85 -5.89
CA SER A 39 -8.63 1.91 -4.88
C SER A 39 -8.28 1.42 -3.47
N SER A 40 -8.64 0.17 -3.14
CA SER A 40 -8.31 -0.43 -1.85
C SER A 40 -6.82 -0.67 -1.67
N VAL A 41 -6.13 -1.11 -2.73
CA VAL A 41 -4.66 -1.21 -2.74
C VAL A 41 -4.01 0.17 -2.61
N GLY A 42 -4.58 1.21 -3.23
CA GLY A 42 -4.14 2.60 -3.04
C GLY A 42 -4.11 3.04 -1.56
N TRP A 43 -5.13 2.65 -0.78
CA TRP A 43 -5.13 2.90 0.67
C TRP A 43 -4.05 2.13 1.43
N VAL A 44 -3.71 0.92 0.98
CA VAL A 44 -2.59 0.15 1.56
C VAL A 44 -1.27 0.86 1.31
N LEU A 45 -1.05 1.36 0.08
CA LEU A 45 0.15 2.13 -0.27
C LEU A 45 0.25 3.39 0.58
N TYR A 46 -0.86 4.11 0.76
CA TYR A 46 -0.92 5.28 1.64
C TYR A 46 -0.47 4.95 3.07
N ASP A 47 -0.96 3.85 3.66
CA ASP A 47 -0.56 3.45 5.02
C ASP A 47 0.93 3.09 5.12
N LYS A 48 1.51 2.49 4.07
CA LYS A 48 2.97 2.23 4.01
C LYS A 48 3.76 3.53 4.01
N VAL A 49 3.35 4.51 3.20
CA VAL A 49 3.98 5.85 3.20
C VAL A 49 3.84 6.52 4.56
N LYS A 50 2.64 6.48 5.15
CA LYS A 50 2.40 7.07 6.47
C LYS A 50 3.33 6.47 7.52
N LYS A 51 3.47 5.14 7.55
CA LYS A 51 4.39 4.44 8.48
C LYS A 51 5.86 4.84 8.25
N LEU A 52 6.29 5.01 7.00
CA LEU A 52 7.64 5.50 6.68
C LEU A 52 7.86 6.93 7.19
N VAL A 53 6.90 7.83 6.93
CA VAL A 53 6.95 9.22 7.40
C VAL A 53 6.97 9.28 8.93
N ASP A 54 6.10 8.52 9.60
CA ASP A 54 6.06 8.46 11.07
C ASP A 54 7.40 7.95 11.64
N THR A 55 8.00 6.95 11.00
CA THR A 55 9.31 6.39 11.38
C THR A 55 10.43 7.40 11.18
N ALA A 56 10.43 8.12 10.05
CA ALA A 56 11.41 9.16 9.74
C ALA A 56 11.29 10.38 10.68
N ASN A 57 10.07 10.75 11.07
CA ASN A 57 9.84 11.84 12.03
C ASN A 57 10.24 11.47 13.46
N GLN A 58 10.12 10.19 13.84
CA GLN A 58 10.53 9.69 15.17
C GLN A 58 12.02 9.41 15.26
N SER A 59 12.65 9.01 14.16
CA SER A 59 14.06 8.65 14.10
C SER A 59 14.82 9.82 13.49
N GLN A 60 15.35 10.72 14.31
CA GLN A 60 15.99 11.96 13.83
C GLN A 60 17.20 11.74 12.89
N SER A 61 17.64 10.51 12.64
CA SER A 61 18.72 10.19 11.71
C SER A 61 18.98 8.68 11.63
N ILE A 62 18.19 7.89 10.89
CA ILE A 62 18.64 6.57 10.44
C ILE A 62 18.07 6.34 9.02
N ASP A 63 18.92 6.49 8.00
CA ASP A 63 18.68 6.20 6.57
C ASP A 63 17.55 6.96 5.85
N ALA A 64 17.76 8.27 5.69
CA ALA A 64 16.98 9.08 4.73
C ALA A 64 17.02 8.50 3.30
N GLU A 65 18.14 7.91 2.90
CA GLU A 65 18.33 7.35 1.55
C GLU A 65 17.51 6.06 1.34
N SER A 66 17.44 5.18 2.34
CA SER A 66 16.56 4.01 2.33
C SER A 66 15.08 4.42 2.30
N SER A 67 14.70 5.40 3.13
CA SER A 67 13.33 5.91 3.21
C SER A 67 12.87 6.54 1.88
N VAL A 68 13.75 7.30 1.22
CA VAL A 68 13.49 7.88 -0.12
C VAL A 68 13.34 6.79 -1.18
N SER A 69 14.15 5.73 -1.11
CA SER A 69 14.08 4.61 -2.05
C SER A 69 12.75 3.86 -1.92
N GLN A 70 12.33 3.55 -0.69
CA GLN A 70 11.04 2.92 -0.42
C GLN A 70 9.86 3.81 -0.84
N LEU A 71 9.94 5.13 -0.62
CA LEU A 71 8.92 6.06 -1.07
C LEU A 71 8.78 6.08 -2.60
N LYS A 72 9.90 6.10 -3.33
CA LYS A 72 9.88 6.05 -4.80
C LYS A 72 9.24 4.76 -5.33
N GLU A 73 9.53 3.62 -4.69
CA GLU A 73 8.90 2.34 -5.03
C GLU A 73 7.38 2.41 -4.85
N ILE A 74 6.91 2.90 -3.70
CA ILE A 74 5.48 3.03 -3.40
C ILE A 74 4.79 3.98 -4.38
N LEU A 75 5.42 5.11 -4.75
CA LEU A 75 4.88 6.05 -5.73
C LEU A 75 4.80 5.44 -7.13
N GLY A 76 5.81 4.66 -7.53
CA GLY A 76 5.79 3.93 -8.80
C GLY A 76 4.67 2.89 -8.85
N GLU A 77 4.45 2.19 -7.74
CA GLU A 77 3.35 1.27 -7.56
C GLU A 77 1.98 1.97 -7.61
N TYR A 78 1.86 3.14 -6.96
CA TYR A 78 0.65 3.95 -7.00
C TYR A 78 0.32 4.41 -8.43
N TYR A 79 1.32 4.85 -9.20
CA TYR A 79 1.15 5.25 -10.59
C TYR A 79 0.59 4.11 -11.48
N LYS A 80 1.02 2.86 -11.23
CA LYS A 80 0.54 1.69 -11.97
C LYS A 80 -0.93 1.38 -11.76
N LEU A 81 -1.53 1.83 -10.65
CA LEU A 81 -2.92 1.55 -10.33
C LEU A 81 -3.93 2.28 -11.24
N LYS A 82 -3.49 3.29 -12.01
CA LYS A 82 -4.34 4.07 -12.94
C LYS A 82 -5.70 4.48 -12.32
N LEU A 83 -5.66 4.89 -11.04
CA LEU A 83 -6.83 5.32 -10.28
C LEU A 83 -7.50 6.54 -10.90
#